data_AF-A0A8E0IPN9-F1
#
_entry.id   AF-A0A8E0IPN9-F1
#
_cell.length_a   1.000
_cell.length_b   1.000
_cell.length_c   1.000
_cell.angle_alpha   90.00
_cell.angle_beta   90.00
_cell.angle_gamma   90.00
#
_symmetry.space_group_name_H-M   'P 1'
#
loop_
_entity.id
_entity.type
_entity.pdbx_description
1 polymer ?
#
loop_
_entity_poly.entity_id
_entity_poly.type
_entity_poly.pdbx_seq_one_letter_code
_entity_poly.pdbx_strand_id
1 'polypeptide(L)'
;MKQAKEGMVVLCRANGNMEHDFVGRIQKCYENSALVEILDYAPQDQVNVQDLIGRTVIAFNRMKRSQTTQLATTQNQVKESVG
;
A
#
# COMPACT_ATOMS: atom_id res chain seq x y z
N MET A 1 3.65 9.79 -11.29
CA MET A 1 2.24 9.50 -11.64
C MET A 1 1.49 10.82 -11.72
N LYS A 2 0.87 11.20 -12.86
CA LYS A 2 0.21 12.52 -13.02
C LYS A 2 -1.17 12.65 -12.37
N GLN A 3 -1.75 11.56 -11.83
CA GLN A 3 -3.12 11.53 -11.27
C GLN A 3 -3.23 10.63 -10.03
N ALA A 4 -2.24 10.64 -9.14
CA ALA A 4 -2.33 9.88 -7.88
C ALA A 4 -3.43 10.50 -6.99
N LYS A 5 -4.31 9.66 -6.43
CA LYS A 5 -5.35 10.09 -5.48
C LYS A 5 -5.51 9.05 -4.37
N GLU A 6 -6.03 9.50 -3.23
CA GLU A 6 -6.40 8.63 -2.10
C GLU A 6 -7.36 7.52 -2.56
N GLY A 7 -7.21 6.34 -1.97
CA GLY A 7 -7.95 5.12 -2.31
C GLY A 7 -7.43 4.37 -3.54
N MET A 8 -6.53 4.92 -4.35
CA MET A 8 -5.94 4.19 -5.48
C MET A 8 -5.04 3.06 -5.00
N VAL A 9 -5.22 1.88 -5.60
CA VAL A 9 -4.27 0.77 -5.50
C VAL A 9 -3.17 0.95 -6.55
N VAL A 10 -1.93 0.90 -6.10
CA VAL A 10 -0.74 1.17 -6.92
C VAL A 10 0.30 0.08 -6.69
N LEU A 11 1.05 -0.23 -7.74
CA LEU A 11 2.30 -0.97 -7.63
C LEU A 11 3.41 0.03 -7.26
N CYS A 12 4.07 -0.23 -6.15
CA CYS A 12 5.13 0.59 -5.59
C CYS A 12 6.48 -0.09 -5.82
N ARG A 13 7.42 0.64 -6.43
CA ARG A 13 8.81 0.19 -6.50
C ARG A 13 9.49 0.37 -5.14
N ALA A 14 10.23 -0.64 -4.70
CA ALA A 14 11.05 -0.61 -3.47
C ALA A 14 11.87 0.69 -3.34
N ASN A 15 12.00 1.24 -2.13
CA ASN A 15 12.72 2.49 -1.87
C ASN A 15 13.66 2.46 -0.65
N GLY A 16 14.08 1.27 -0.21
CA GLY A 16 14.97 1.08 0.94
C GLY A 16 14.24 0.84 2.26
N ASN A 17 13.01 1.34 2.40
CA ASN A 17 12.11 0.92 3.49
C ASN A 17 11.56 -0.49 3.25
N MET A 18 11.36 -0.84 1.98
CA MET A 18 11.03 -2.17 1.48
C MET A 18 12.15 -2.60 0.54
N GLU A 19 12.46 -3.90 0.51
CA GLU A 19 13.48 -4.48 -0.37
C GLU A 19 12.89 -4.93 -1.71
N HIS A 20 11.61 -5.34 -1.74
CA HIS A 20 10.91 -5.76 -2.95
C HIS A 20 9.76 -4.82 -3.33
N ASP A 21 9.35 -4.89 -4.60
CA ASP A 21 8.17 -4.19 -5.09
C ASP A 21 6.92 -4.73 -4.37
N PHE A 22 5.97 -3.85 -4.07
CA PHE A 22 4.80 -4.18 -3.26
C PHE A 22 3.55 -3.48 -3.79
N VAL A 23 2.38 -4.03 -3.46
CA VAL A 23 1.09 -3.41 -3.76
C VAL A 23 0.64 -2.61 -2.55
N GLY A 24 0.17 -1.39 -2.78
CA GLY A 24 -0.36 -0.58 -1.70
C GLY A 24 -1.49 0.34 -2.11
N ARG A 25 -2.20 0.86 -1.11
CA ARG A 25 -3.30 1.81 -1.25
C ARG A 25 -2.88 3.19 -0.77
N ILE A 26 -3.06 4.20 -1.61
CA ILE A 26 -2.79 5.59 -1.25
C ILE A 26 -3.74 6.02 -0.13
N GLN A 27 -3.19 6.42 1.00
CA GLN A 27 -3.93 6.95 2.16
C GLN A 27 -3.89 8.48 2.22
N LYS A 28 -2.78 9.09 1.79
CA LYS A 28 -2.63 10.55 1.75
C LYS A 28 -1.66 10.95 0.65
N CYS A 29 -2.01 11.95 -0.15
CA CYS A 29 -1.10 12.56 -1.13
C CYS A 29 -0.34 13.75 -0.52
N TYR A 30 0.94 13.83 -0.85
CA TYR A 30 1.82 14.99 -0.65
C TYR A 30 2.21 15.57 -2.01
N GLU A 31 3.12 16.54 -2.04
CA GLU A 31 3.55 17.20 -3.27
C GLU A 31 4.18 16.22 -4.28
N ASN A 32 5.10 15.36 -3.83
CA ASN A 32 5.87 14.44 -4.69
C ASN A 32 5.77 12.96 -4.30
N SER A 33 4.99 12.67 -3.26
CA SER A 33 4.91 11.35 -2.65
C SER A 33 3.52 11.10 -2.08
N ALA A 34 3.26 9.88 -1.65
CA ALA A 34 2.06 9.53 -0.91
C ALA A 34 2.41 8.60 0.25
N LEU A 35 1.64 8.73 1.34
CA LEU A 35 1.55 7.69 2.35
C LEU A 35 0.73 6.53 1.78
N VAL A 36 1.28 5.33 1.86
CA VAL A 36 0.71 4.12 1.28
C VAL A 36 0.56 3.07 2.38
N GLU A 37 -0.63 2.49 2.47
CA GLU A 37 -0.88 1.25 3.22
C GLU A 37 -0.43 0.06 2.37
N ILE A 38 0.37 -0.83 2.96
CA ILE A 38 0.93 -2.01 2.29
C ILE A 38 -0.14 -3.11 2.29
N LEU A 39 -0.51 -3.60 1.11
CA LEU A 39 -1.56 -4.60 0.93
C LEU A 39 -1.01 -5.99 0.60
N ASP A 40 0.05 -6.04 -0.21
CA ASP A 40 0.69 -7.27 -0.65
C ASP A 40 2.20 -7.01 -0.83
N TYR A 41 3.03 -7.93 -0.36
CA TYR A 41 4.48 -7.79 -0.27
C TYR A 41 5.16 -9.16 -0.28
N ALA A 42 6.44 -9.18 -0.66
CA ALA A 42 7.23 -10.40 -0.63
C ALA A 42 7.43 -10.90 0.82
N PRO A 43 7.36 -12.21 1.12
CA PRO A 43 7.53 -12.73 2.48
C PRO A 43 8.82 -12.28 3.19
N GLN A 44 9.87 -11.98 2.42
CA GLN A 44 11.16 -11.48 2.89
C GLN A 44 11.04 -10.09 3.57
N ASP A 45 10.09 -9.26 3.13
CA ASP A 45 9.85 -7.92 3.69
C ASP A 45 8.98 -7.95 4.97
N GLN A 46 8.64 -9.13 5.51
CA GLN A 46 7.76 -9.26 6.67
C GLN A 46 8.21 -8.43 7.89
N VAL A 47 9.51 -8.39 8.16
CA VAL A 47 10.08 -7.60 9.27
C VAL A 47 9.96 -6.11 8.96
N ASN A 48 10.32 -5.68 7.75
CA ASN A 48 10.19 -4.29 7.32
C ASN A 48 8.74 -3.79 7.44
N VAL A 49 7.76 -4.59 7.01
CA VAL A 49 6.34 -4.24 7.11
C VAL A 49 5.89 -4.07 8.56
N GLN A 50 6.39 -4.91 9.48
CA GLN A 50 6.08 -4.80 10.91
C GLN A 50 6.68 -3.52 11.52
N ASP A 51 7.95 -3.22 11.23
CA ASP A 51 8.63 -2.02 11.71
C ASP A 51 7.96 -0.74 11.19
N LEU A 52 7.44 -0.80 9.96
CA LEU A 52 6.69 0.28 9.31
C LEU A 52 5.22 0.36 9.76
N ILE A 53 4.75 -0.56 10.60
CA ILE A 53 3.34 -0.65 11.05
C ILE A 53 2.40 -0.69 9.83
N GLY A 54 2.79 -1.42 8.79
CA GLY A 54 2.03 -1.60 7.56
C GLY A 54 1.91 -0.37 6.66
N ARG A 55 2.68 0.70 6.88
CA ARG A 55 2.58 1.94 6.09
C ARG A 55 3.93 2.54 5.74
N THR A 56 4.07 3.05 4.52
CA THR A 56 5.31 3.71 4.09
C THR A 56 5.05 4.85 3.11
N VAL A 57 6.00 5.77 3.00
CA VAL A 57 5.94 6.88 2.04
C VAL A 57 6.70 6.51 0.78
N ILE A 58 6.04 6.60 -0.37
CA ILE A 58 6.62 6.32 -1.70
C ILE A 58 6.49 7.55 -2.59
N ALA A 59 7.52 7.82 -3.39
CA ALA A 59 7.50 8.89 -4.38
C ALA A 59 6.60 8.54 -5.58
N PHE A 60 5.88 9.52 -6.14
CA PHE A 60 4.98 9.27 -7.28
C PHE A 60 5.67 8.77 -8.55
N ASN A 61 6.97 9.02 -8.70
CA ASN A 61 7.78 8.50 -9.80
C ASN A 61 8.15 7.01 -9.63
N ARG A 62 7.94 6.44 -8.45
CA ARG A 62 8.09 5.02 -8.12
C ARG A 62 6.76 4.27 -8.06
N MET A 63 5.66 4.90 -8.45
CA MET A 63 4.33 4.30 -8.49
C MET A 63 3.86 4.04 -9.92
N LYS A 64 3.20 2.90 -10.12
CA LYS A 64 2.40 2.60 -11.31
C LYS A 64 0.97 2.28 -10.88
N ARG A 65 -0.02 2.65 -11.71
CA ARG A 65 -1.42 2.32 -11.44
C ARG A 65 -1.54 0.78 -11.50
N SER A 66 -2.03 0.15 -10.43
CA SER A 66 -2.35 -1.26 -10.49
C SER A 66 -3.64 -1.45 -11.30
N GLN A 67 -3.67 -2.42 -12.20
CA GLN A 67 -4.90 -2.76 -12.93
C GLN A 67 -5.91 -3.53 -12.06
N THR A 68 -5.48 -3.97 -10.87
CA THR A 68 -6.33 -4.66 -9.88
C THR A 68 -7.29 -3.65 -9.22
N THR A 69 -8.30 -3.24 -9.99
CA THR A 69 -9.38 -2.37 -9.53
C THR A 69 -10.56 -3.24 -9.10
N GLN A 70 -10.36 -4.13 -8.13
CA GLN A 70 -11.40 -4.91 -7.44
C GLN A 70 -10.74 -5.75 -6.34
N LEU A 71 -11.43 -5.95 -5.22
CA LEU A 71 -11.01 -6.66 -4.00
C LEU A 71 -10.20 -5.84 -2.99
N ALA A 72 -10.80 -4.76 -2.48
CA ALA A 72 -10.50 -4.30 -1.13
C ALA A 72 -11.75 -3.73 -0.45
N THR A 73 -12.78 -4.57 -0.30
CA THR A 73 -13.94 -4.28 0.54
C THR A 73 -14.34 -5.51 1.36
N THR A 74 -13.43 -6.13 2.11
CA THR A 74 -13.83 -7.05 3.20
C THR A 74 -12.75 -7.18 4.26
N GLN A 75 -12.62 -6.19 5.14
CA GLN A 75 -11.97 -6.38 6.45
C GLN A 75 -12.76 -5.66 7.56
N ASN A 76 -14.10 -5.70 7.51
CA ASN A 76 -14.96 -5.22 8.60
C ASN A 76 -16.17 -6.15 8.87
N GLN A 77 -15.99 -7.47 8.75
CA GLN A 77 -16.95 -8.46 9.25
C GLN A 77 -16.22 -9.69 9.82
N VAL A 78 -15.60 -9.54 10.99
CA VAL A 78 -15.39 -10.61 11.97
C VAL A 78 -15.27 -9.98 13.36
N LYS A 79 -16.31 -9.23 13.75
CA LYS A 79 -16.62 -8.87 15.14
C LYS A 79 -18.13 -8.73 15.25
N GLU A 80 -18.84 -9.86 15.26
CA GLU A 80 -20.21 -10.06 15.76
C GLU A 80 -20.72 -11.41 15.24
N SER A 81 -20.31 -12.51 15.88
CA SER A 81 -21.01 -13.81 15.88
C SER A 81 -20.25 -14.80 16.79
N VAL A 82 -20.06 -14.41 18.04
CA VAL A 82 -20.02 -15.36 19.16
C VAL A 82 -20.85 -14.72 20.26
N GLY A 83 -22.16 -14.77 20.06
CA GLY A 83 -23.18 -14.65 21.07
C GLY A 83 -23.90 -15.99 21.15
#